data_AF-A0A7K2Q026-F1
#
_entry.id   AF-A0A7K2Q026-F1
#
_cell.length_a   1.000
_cell.length_b   1.000
_cell.length_c   1.000
_cell.angle_alpha   90.00
_cell.angle_beta   90.00
_cell.angle_gamma   90.00
#
_symmetry.space_group_name_H-M   'P 1'
#
loop_
_entity.id
_entity.type
_entity.pdbx_description
1 polymer ?
#
loop_
_entity_poly.entity_id
_entity_poly.type
_entity_poly.pdbx_seq_one_letter_code
_entity_poly.pdbx_strand_id
1 'polypeptide(L)' 'MEVTQAPGTGGKVTVPAAKINVNGQALDKIVRAHSTGVTQDQLDINVESSRINDSWYVTNLDFNVG' A
#
# COMPACT_ATOMS: atom_id res chain seq x y z
N MET A 1 -4.47 14.80 -8.73
CA MET A 1 -3.88 13.56 -8.18
C MET A 1 -4.34 12.43 -9.07
N GLU A 2 -3.42 11.76 -9.76
CA GLU A 2 -3.73 10.55 -10.54
C GLU A 2 -3.45 9.34 -9.67
N VAL A 3 -4.45 8.45 -9.55
CA VAL A 3 -4.22 7.11 -9.03
C VAL A 3 -3.71 6.28 -10.21
N THR A 4 -2.45 5.85 -10.15
CA THR A 4 -1.90 4.89 -11.11
C THR A 4 -2.77 3.65 -11.13
N GLN A 5 -3.30 3.32 -12.32
CA GLN A 5 -4.16 2.16 -12.55
C GLN A 5 -3.49 0.89 -11.99
N ALA A 6 -4.26 0.08 -11.25
CA ALA A 6 -3.75 -1.14 -10.65
C ALA A 6 -3.13 -2.07 -11.72
N PRO A 7 -1.88 -2.55 -11.56
CA PRO A 7 -1.18 -3.36 -12.56
C PRO A 7 -1.72 -4.81 -12.69
N GLY A 8 -2.85 -5.16 -12.07
CA GLY A 8 -3.37 -6.53 -12.08
C GLY A 8 -4.17 -6.84 -13.34
N THR A 9 -3.82 -7.94 -14.03
CA THR A 9 -4.61 -8.52 -15.13
C THR A 9 -5.87 -9.26 -14.63
N GLY A 10 -6.51 -8.77 -13.57
CA GLY A 10 -7.66 -9.39 -12.90
C GLY A 10 -8.32 -8.44 -11.91
N GLY A 11 -9.44 -8.87 -11.30
CA GLY A 11 -10.20 -8.07 -10.32
C GLY A 11 -9.53 -7.91 -8.95
N LYS A 12 -8.23 -8.18 -8.83
CA LYS A 12 -7.48 -8.17 -7.57
C LYS A 12 -6.00 -7.82 -7.82
N VAL A 13 -5.41 -7.05 -6.92
CA VAL A 13 -3.99 -6.69 -6.94
C VAL A 13 -3.45 -6.56 -5.52
N THR A 14 -2.20 -6.94 -5.31
CA THR A 14 -1.45 -6.62 -4.07
C THR A 14 -0.28 -5.72 -4.45
N VAL A 15 -0.15 -4.59 -3.76
CA VAL A 15 0.89 -3.59 -4.00
C VAL A 15 1.66 -3.35 -2.71
N PRO A 16 2.99 -3.51 -2.71
CA PRO A 16 3.80 -3.17 -1.54
C PRO A 16 3.81 -1.66 -1.32
N ALA A 17 3.82 -1.21 -0.06
CA ALA A 17 3.76 0.21 0.29
C ALA A 17 4.90 1.05 -0.29
N ALA A 18 6.07 0.46 -0.53
CA ALA A 18 7.20 1.10 -1.20
C ALA A 18 6.87 1.55 -2.66
N LYS A 19 5.82 1.01 -3.27
CA LYS A 19 5.34 1.37 -4.62
C LYS A 19 4.11 2.29 -4.59
N ILE A 20 3.60 2.65 -3.42
CA ILE A 20 2.43 3.54 -3.26
C ILE A 20 2.94 4.93 -2.90
N ASN A 21 2.71 5.91 -3.77
CA ASN A 21 3.13 7.29 -3.53
C ASN A 21 1.97 8.13 -2.99
N VAL A 22 2.19 8.79 -1.86
CA VAL A 22 1.30 9.79 -1.27
C VAL A 22 2.08 11.09 -1.19
N ASN A 23 1.62 12.13 -1.89
CA ASN A 23 2.31 13.44 -1.97
C ASN A 23 3.80 13.33 -2.38
N GLY A 24 4.13 12.39 -3.27
CA GLY A 24 5.51 12.17 -3.75
C GLY A 24 6.40 11.37 -2.81
N GLN A 25 5.88 10.88 -1.69
CA GLN A 25 6.60 10.01 -0.76
C GLN A 25 5.99 8.61 -0.76
N ALA A 26 6.84 7.59 -0.71
CA ALA A 26 6.39 6.21 -0.60
C ALA A 26 5.69 6.00 0.76
N LEU A 27 4.61 5.21 0.77
CA LEU A 27 3.74 5.01 1.93
C LEU A 27 4.49 4.41 3.13
N ASP A 28 5.41 3.48 2.90
CA ASP A 28 6.28 2.88 3.93
C ASP A 28 7.11 3.95 4.65
N LYS A 29 7.64 4.93 3.91
CA LYS A 29 8.39 6.05 4.47
C LYS A 29 7.52 6.98 5.30
N ILE A 30 6.26 7.19 4.88
CA ILE A 30 5.31 8.01 5.64
C ILE A 30 4.94 7.31 6.95
N VAL A 31 4.64 6.01 6.91
CA VAL A 31 4.32 5.24 8.12
C VAL A 31 5.49 5.28 9.10
N ARG A 32 6.72 5.04 8.64
CA ARG A 32 7.93 5.13 9.47
C ARG A 32 8.11 6.53 10.08
N ALA A 33 7.91 7.60 9.31
CA ALA A 33 8.09 8.98 9.80
C ALA A 33 7.11 9.35 10.94
N HIS A 34 6.00 8.63 11.06
CA HIS A 34 4.98 8.83 12.11
C HIS A 34 4.94 7.69 13.14
N SER A 35 5.91 6.78 13.12
CA SER A 35 6.02 5.67 14.06
C SER A 35 7.28 5.83 14.93
N THR A 36 7.23 5.35 16.17
CA THR A 36 8.40 5.25 17.05
C THR A 36 8.69 3.79 17.39
N GLY A 37 9.95 3.46 17.65
CA GLY A 37 10.36 2.11 18.06
C GLY A 37 10.39 1.05 16.96
N VAL A 38 10.32 1.45 15.68
CA VAL A 38 10.40 0.56 14.51
C VAL A 38 11.36 1.13 13.48
N THR A 39 12.10 0.26 12.81
CA THR A 39 12.99 0.60 11.69
C THR A 39 12.35 0.20 10.35
N GLN A 40 12.90 0.69 9.24
CA GLN A 40 12.36 0.47 7.89
C GLN A 40 12.22 -1.02 7.56
N ASP A 41 13.23 -1.81 7.93
CA ASP A 41 13.34 -3.25 7.71
C ASP A 41 12.37 -4.07 8.56
N GLN A 42 11.80 -3.47 9.60
CA GLN A 42 10.80 -4.09 10.46
C GLN A 42 9.37 -3.83 10.00
N LEU A 43 9.17 -3.03 8.94
CA LEU A 43 7.85 -2.70 8.42
C LEU A 43 7.59 -3.48 7.14
N ASP A 44 6.65 -4.43 7.19
CA ASP A 44 6.09 -5.07 6.00
C ASP A 44 4.63 -4.62 5.83
N ILE A 45 4.39 -3.90 4.73
CA ILE A 45 3.09 -3.27 4.45
C ILE A 45 2.68 -3.61 3.03
N ASN A 46 1.58 -4.34 2.90
CA ASN A 46 0.99 -4.72 1.62
C ASN A 46 -0.46 -4.26 1.56
N VAL A 47 -0.80 -3.56 0.47
CA VAL A 47 -2.17 -3.12 0.21
C VAL A 47 -2.76 -4.02 -0.85
N GLU A 48 -3.81 -4.72 -0.48
CA GLU A 48 -4.63 -5.48 -1.40
C GLU A 48 -5.83 -4.65 -1.82
N SER A 49 -6.05 -4.57 -3.13
CA SER A 49 -7.25 -3.96 -3.70
C SER A 49 -7.98 -4.95 -4.58
N SER A 50 -9.31 -4.91 -4.53
CA SER A 50 -10.18 -5.71 -5.39
C SER A 50 -11.19 -4.83 -6.12
N ARG A 51 -11.62 -5.27 -7.30
CA ARG A 51 -12.63 -4.61 -8.12
C ARG A 51 -14.00 -5.17 -7.78
N ILE A 52 -14.89 -4.31 -7.29
CA ILE A 52 -16.28 -4.64 -6.93
C ILE A 52 -17.16 -3.63 -7.66
N ASN A 53 -18.14 -4.09 -8.46
CA ASN A 53 -19.02 -3.23 -9.26
C ASN A 53 -18.24 -2.15 -10.04
N ASP A 54 -17.23 -2.59 -10.79
CA ASP A 54 -16.31 -1.76 -11.58
C ASP A 54 -15.42 -0.76 -10.83
N SER A 55 -15.55 -0.65 -9.51
CA SER A 55 -14.76 0.25 -8.67
C SER A 55 -13.69 -0.50 -7.90
N TRP A 56 -12.53 0.13 -7.71
CA TRP A 56 -11.44 -0.44 -6.91
C TRP A 56 -11.60 -0.05 -5.44
N TYR A 57 -11.51 -1.03 -4.56
CA TYR A 57 -11.54 -0.85 -3.12
C TYR A 57 -10.30 -1.49 -2.52
N VAL A 58 -9.72 -0.87 -1.50
CA VAL A 58 -8.78 -1.56 -0.62
C VAL A 58 -9.58 -2.60 0.16
N THR A 59 -9.25 -3.88 -0.06
CA THR A 59 -9.92 -5.01 0.59
C THR A 59 -9.13 -5.60 1.74
N ASN A 60 -7.81 -5.40 1.74
CA ASN A 60 -6.96 -5.75 2.86
C ASN A 60 -5.81 -4.75 2.99
N LEU A 61 -5.49 -4.38 4.23
CA LEU A 61 -4.28 -3.67 4.58
C LEU A 61 -3.50 -4.58 5.53
N ASP A 62 -2.53 -5.28 4.97
CA ASP A 62 -1.65 -6.17 5.72
C ASP A 62 -0.47 -5.35 6.25
N PHE A 63 -0.36 -5.28 7.58
CA PHE A 63 0.64 -4.50 8.29
C PHE A 63 1.28 -5.36 9.37
N ASN A 64 2.55 -5.68 9.17
CA ASN A 64 3.34 -6.50 10.10
C ASN A 64 4.54 -5.71 10.61
N VAL A 65 4.84 -5.91 11.89
CA VAL A 65 6.03 -5.37 12.57
C VAL A 65 6.82 -6.54 13.14
N GLY A 66 8.09 -6.67 12.75
CA GLY A 66 8.98 -7.77 13.21
C GLY A 66 10.42 -7.31 13.33
#